data_AF-A0A969YK89-F1
#
_entry.id   AF-A0A969YK89-F1
#
_cell.length_a   1.000
_cell.length_b   1.000
_cell.length_c   1.000
_cell.angle_alpha   90.00
_cell.angle_beta   90.00
_cell.angle_gamma   90.00
#
_symmetry.space_group_name_H-M   'P 1'
#
loop_
_entity.id
_entity.type
_entity.pdbx_description
1 polymer ?
#
loop_
_entity_poly.entity_id
_entity_poly.type
_entity_poly.pdbx_seq_one_letter_code
_entity_poly.pdbx_strand_id
1 'polypeptide(L)'
;MLYTGKKGEATVQDGARPLTYQLHIVLEKTAVITIGRLGTFMFPAGNYIYTGSARRNIEARVARHLANSKKTRWHIDYLLADTSCRIDHV
;
A
#
# COMPACT_ATOMS: atom_id res chain seq x y z
N MET A 1 -14.81 2.03 -9.59
CA MET A 1 -15.48 2.30 -8.30
C MET A 1 -14.48 3.09 -7.46
N LEU A 2 -14.68 4.39 -7.34
CA LEU A 2 -13.77 5.29 -6.61
C LEU A 2 -14.08 5.19 -5.12
N TYR A 3 -13.08 4.86 -4.30
CA TYR A 3 -13.25 4.76 -2.85
C TYR A 3 -13.06 6.15 -2.24
N THR A 4 -14.15 6.90 -2.07
CA THR A 4 -14.13 8.18 -1.36
C THR A 4 -14.36 7.89 0.12
N GLY A 5 -13.33 8.13 0.95
CA GLY A 5 -13.41 7.92 2.38
C GLY A 5 -14.46 8.83 3.04
N LYS A 6 -15.66 8.31 3.29
CA LYS A 6 -16.59 8.84 4.29
C LYS A 6 -16.75 7.80 5.40
N LYS A 7 -16.55 8.23 6.64
CA LYS A 7 -16.99 7.50 7.84
C LYS A 7 -18.52 7.39 7.78
N GLY A 8 -19.03 6.17 7.73
CA GLY A 8 -20.45 5.86 7.88
C GLY A 8 -21.04 5.24 6.61
N GLU A 9 -21.44 3.98 6.76
CA GLU A 9 -22.32 3.21 5.88
C GLU A 9 -21.76 2.68 4.54
N ALA A 10 -21.19 1.47 4.64
CA ALA A 10 -21.39 0.43 3.63
C ALA A 10 -21.35 -0.93 4.33
N THR A 11 -22.50 -1.41 4.80
CA THR A 11 -22.64 -2.79 5.27
C THR A 11 -22.80 -3.70 4.05
N VAL A 12 -21.72 -4.34 3.62
CA VAL A 12 -21.80 -5.42 2.62
C VAL A 12 -21.79 -6.75 3.37
N GLN A 13 -22.91 -7.48 3.34
CA GLN A 13 -22.98 -8.85 3.85
C GLN A 13 -22.86 -9.90 2.74
N ASP A 14 -22.00 -10.86 3.05
CA ASP A 14 -21.86 -12.26 2.62
C ASP A 14 -21.35 -12.61 1.19
N GLY A 15 -20.33 -13.48 1.15
CA GLY A 15 -19.77 -14.09 -0.08
C GLY A 15 -18.97 -13.20 -1.03
N ALA A 16 -18.79 -11.91 -0.71
CA ALA A 16 -18.37 -10.85 -1.62
C ALA A 16 -16.98 -11.04 -2.26
N ARG A 17 -16.91 -10.78 -3.58
CA ARG A 17 -15.65 -10.75 -4.34
C ARG A 17 -14.63 -9.85 -3.63
N PRO A 18 -13.35 -10.26 -3.56
CA PRO A 18 -12.32 -9.44 -2.93
C PRO A 18 -12.28 -8.07 -3.60
N LEU A 19 -12.30 -7.02 -2.78
CA LEU A 19 -12.11 -5.66 -3.25
C LEU A 19 -10.63 -5.44 -3.53
N THR A 20 -10.31 -4.77 -4.63
CA THR A 20 -8.95 -4.40 -5.00
C THR A 20 -8.76 -2.90 -4.81
N TYR A 21 -7.57 -2.50 -4.38
CA TYR A 21 -7.15 -1.11 -4.23
C TYR A 21 -5.75 -0.92 -4.83
N GLN A 22 -5.40 0.32 -5.13
CA GLN A 22 -4.12 0.68 -5.72
C GLN A 22 -3.47 1.80 -4.91
N LEU A 23 -2.27 1.58 -4.41
CA LEU A 23 -1.47 2.67 -3.84
C LEU A 23 -0.68 3.30 -4.99
N HIS A 24 -0.90 4.59 -5.21
CA HIS A 24 -0.07 5.40 -6.10
C HIS A 24 1.08 5.97 -5.29
N ILE A 25 2.30 5.61 -5.67
CA ILE A 25 3.49 5.83 -4.88
C ILE A 25 4.48 6.63 -5.72
N VAL A 26 5.06 7.65 -5.12
CA VAL A 26 6.14 8.43 -5.72
C VAL A 26 7.42 8.13 -4.96
N LEU A 27 8.44 7.71 -5.70
CA LEU A 27 9.81 7.58 -5.20
C LEU A 27 10.66 8.70 -5.81
N GLU A 28 11.06 9.65 -4.99
CA GLU A 28 11.70 10.89 -5.46
C GLU A 28 13.15 10.67 -5.92
N LYS A 29 13.81 9.61 -5.43
CA LYS A 29 15.22 9.31 -5.72
C LYS A 29 15.40 7.80 -5.87
N THR A 30 16.34 7.39 -6.71
CA THR A 30 16.70 5.98 -6.82
C THR A 30 17.15 5.46 -5.45
N ALA A 31 16.57 4.35 -5.00
CA ALA A 31 16.82 3.76 -3.70
C ALA A 31 17.28 2.30 -3.84
N VAL A 32 18.20 1.88 -2.97
CA VAL A 32 18.62 0.48 -2.86
C VAL A 32 18.00 -0.09 -1.59
N ILE A 33 17.05 -1.01 -1.73
CA ILE A 33 16.19 -1.46 -0.64
C ILE A 33 16.35 -2.97 -0.46
N THR A 34 16.62 -3.39 0.77
CA THR A 34 16.68 -4.81 1.17
C THR A 34 15.30 -5.27 1.63
N ILE A 35 14.68 -6.14 0.85
CA ILE A 35 13.33 -6.67 1.08
C ILE A 35 13.44 -8.02 1.79
N GLY A 36 13.67 -7.99 3.10
CA GLY A 36 13.76 -9.20 3.94
C GLY A 36 14.67 -10.26 3.31
N ARG A 37 14.15 -11.48 3.12
CA ARG A 37 14.89 -12.59 2.48
C ARG A 37 14.89 -12.54 0.95
N LEU A 38 14.06 -11.69 0.32
CA LEU A 38 13.98 -11.60 -1.14
C LEU A 38 15.28 -11.03 -1.72
N GLY A 39 16.00 -10.21 -0.96
CA GLY A 39 17.30 -9.66 -1.33
C GLY A 39 17.28 -8.14 -1.43
N THR A 40 18.34 -7.60 -2.02
CA THR A 40 18.57 -6.17 -2.19
C THR A 40 18.35 -5.78 -3.65
N PHE A 41 17.51 -4.77 -3.87
CA PHE A 41 17.10 -4.34 -5.20
C PHE A 41 17.28 -2.83 -5.35
N MET A 42 17.61 -2.41 -6.56
CA MET A 42 17.59 -1.00 -6.94
C MET A 42 16.20 -0.64 -7.48
N PHE A 43 15.58 0.37 -6.90
CA PHE A 43 14.33 0.98 -7.33
C PHE A 43 14.65 2.34 -7.96
N PRO A 44 14.53 2.51 -9.29
CA PRO A 44 14.69 3.80 -9.93
C PRO A 44 13.71 4.86 -9.40
N ALA A 45 14.10 6.13 -9.35
CA ALA A 45 13.14 7.21 -9.09
C ALA A 45 11.97 7.16 -10.08
N GLY A 46 10.75 7.40 -9.60
CA GLY A 46 9.57 7.36 -10.46
C GLY A 46 8.26 7.06 -9.74
N ASN A 47 7.23 6.82 -10.55
CA ASN A 47 5.88 6.50 -10.09
C ASN A 47 5.67 4.99 -10.09
N TYR A 48 5.16 4.48 -8.97
CA TYR A 48 4.89 3.07 -8.75
C TYR A 48 3.42 2.88 -8.38
N ILE A 49 2.88 1.71 -8.75
CA ILE A 49 1.54 1.30 -8.35
C ILE A 49 1.64 -0.04 -7.63
N TYR A 50 1.18 -0.08 -6.38
CA TYR A 50 0.97 -1.32 -5.66
C TYR A 50 -0.50 -1.72 -5.73
N THR A 51 -0.79 -2.88 -6.31
CA THR A 51 -2.16 -3.42 -6.36
C THR A 51 -2.34 -4.49 -5.29
N GLY A 52 -3.29 -4.27 -4.37
CA GLY A 52 -3.63 -5.22 -3.29
C GLY A 52 -5.11 -5.55 -3.28
N SER A 53 -5.50 -6.70 -2.73
CA SER A 53 -6.90 -7.08 -2.58
C SER A 53 -7.25 -7.47 -1.15
N ALA A 54 -8.49 -7.22 -0.71
CA ALA A 54 -8.96 -7.59 0.62
C ALA A 54 -10.29 -8.32 0.50
N ARG A 55 -10.36 -9.52 1.08
CA ARG A 55 -11.64 -10.25 1.23
C ARG A 55 -12.51 -9.65 2.33
N ARG A 56 -11.90 -9.08 3.37
CA ARG A 56 -12.55 -8.41 4.51
C ARG A 56 -11.66 -7.26 4.97
N ASN A 57 -12.24 -6.23 5.59
CA ASN A 57 -11.55 -5.11 6.24
C ASN A 57 -10.55 -4.36 5.33
N ILE A 58 -11.00 -3.93 4.14
CA ILE A 58 -10.16 -3.18 3.20
C ILE A 58 -9.63 -1.89 3.82
N GLU A 59 -10.43 -1.24 4.65
CA GLU A 59 -10.12 0.00 5.37
C GLU A 59 -8.94 -0.21 6.31
N ALA A 60 -8.94 -1.30 7.08
CA ALA A 60 -7.82 -1.66 7.95
C ALA A 60 -6.55 -1.95 7.14
N ARG A 61 -6.70 -2.54 5.95
CA ARG A 61 -5.57 -2.84 5.06
C ARG A 61 -4.94 -1.58 4.50
N VAL A 62 -5.76 -0.65 4.03
CA VAL A 62 -5.34 0.67 3.54
C VAL A 62 -4.75 1.51 4.68
N ALA A 63 -5.41 1.58 5.85
CA ALA A 63 -4.92 2.31 7.01
C ALA A 63 -3.54 1.82 7.47
N ARG A 64 -3.31 0.49 7.43
CA ARG A 64 -1.97 -0.06 7.68
C ARG A 64 -0.93 0.49 6.69
N HIS A 65 -1.24 0.53 5.39
CA HIS A 65 -0.33 1.06 4.37
C HIS A 65 -0.04 2.55 4.55
N LEU A 66 -0.99 3.32 5.07
CA LEU A 66 -0.85 4.74 5.34
C LEU A 66 -0.17 5.06 6.68
N ALA A 67 -0.02 4.10 7.60
CA ALA A 67 0.58 4.36 8.91
C ALA A 67 2.10 4.62 8.82
N ASN A 68 2.58 5.72 9.39
CA ASN A 68 4.00 6.13 9.30
C ASN A 68 4.97 5.20 10.07
N SER A 69 4.52 4.61 11.18
CA SER A 69 5.32 3.68 11.98
C SER A 69 4.60 2.34 12.13
N LYS A 70 5.24 1.28 11.63
CA LYS A 70 4.71 -0.08 11.64
C LYS A 70 5.84 -1.08 11.46
N LYS A 71 5.65 -2.30 11.99
CA LYS A 71 6.52 -3.43 11.64
C LYS A 71 6.36 -3.76 10.16
N THR A 72 7.47 -3.85 9.44
CA THR A 72 7.53 -4.34 8.06
C THR A 72 7.05 -5.79 8.00
N ARG A 73 6.02 -6.05 7.21
CA ARG A 73 5.43 -7.39 7.03
C ARG A 73 5.28 -7.75 5.56
N TRP A 74 4.96 -6.79 4.71
CA TRP A 74 4.79 -6.99 3.27
C TRP A 74 5.93 -6.35 2.50
N HIS A 75 6.23 -6.86 1.31
CA HIS A 75 7.33 -6.33 0.51
C HIS A 75 7.18 -4.82 0.23
N ILE A 76 5.94 -4.35 0.04
CA ILE A 76 5.65 -2.93 -0.15
C ILE A 76 5.94 -2.09 1.09
N ASP A 77 5.86 -2.67 2.30
CA ASP A 77 6.18 -1.95 3.53
C ASP A 77 7.65 -1.51 3.55
N TYR A 78 8.56 -2.24 2.86
CA TYR A 78 9.97 -1.88 2.78
C TYR A 78 10.21 -0.68 1.86
N LEU A 79 9.50 -0.62 0.73
CA LEU A 79 9.54 0.54 -0.16
C LEU A 79 8.95 1.78 0.53
N LEU A 80 7.79 1.62 1.18
CA LEU A 80 7.10 2.68 1.89
C LEU A 80 7.82 3.17 3.16
N ALA A 81 8.83 2.42 3.64
CA ALA A 81 9.65 2.84 4.77
C ALA A 81 10.84 3.74 4.35
N ASP A 82 11.14 3.83 3.05
CA ASP A 82 12.17 4.73 2.55
C ASP A 82 11.71 6.19 2.66
N THR A 83 12.59 7.07 3.15
CA THR A 83 12.24 8.49 3.39
C THR A 83 12.00 9.28 2.11
N SER A 84 12.46 8.78 0.96
CA SER A 84 12.20 9.37 -0.36
C SER A 84 10.91 8.84 -1.01
N CYS A 85 10.20 7.94 -0.33
CA CYS A 85 8.96 7.34 -0.80
C CYS A 85 7.75 7.99 -0.12
N ARG A 86 6.73 8.34 -0.91
CA ARG A 86 5.42 8.77 -0.38
C ARG A 86 4.26 8.10 -1.12
N ILE A 87 3.15 7.95 -0.42
CA ILE A 87 1.86 7.61 -1.04
C ILE A 87 1.19 8.91 -1.47
N ASP A 88 0.81 8.99 -2.73
CA ASP A 88 0.10 10.14 -3.32
C ASP A 88 -1.42 9.98 -3.17
N HIS A 89 -1.96 8.81 -3.52
CA HIS A 89 -3.37 8.46 -3.34
C HIS A 89 -3.62 6.93 -3.31
N VAL A 90 -4.83 6.52 -2.91
CA VAL A 90 -5.29 5.12 -2.77
C VAL A 90 -6.58 4.86 -3.55
#